data_AF-A0A6B0SRG8-F1
#
_entry.id   AF-A0A6B0SRG8-F1
#
_cell.length_a   1.000
_cell.length_b   1.000
_cell.length_c   1.000
_cell.angle_alpha   90.00
_cell.angle_beta   90.00
_cell.angle_gamma   90.00
#
_symmetry.space_group_name_H-M   'P 1'
#
loop_
_entity.id
_entity.type
_entity.pdbx_description
1 polymer ?
#
loop_
_entity_poly.entity_id
_entity_poly.type
_entity_poly.pdbx_seq_one_letter_code
_entity_poly.pdbx_strand_id
1 'polypeptide(L)'
;MERRTFPASVSAAVPLALAGCMGGQDEPSNTTTEQPETTEATETTETTESPDQSGPLSLGDEVNLSGDRAFAALEAGASAFVVTRGRGDDRIHAVAEERYVTVKFAPSGISDYETFVEENVTLALNGEEEFGDPVFPIGGGPNRFDAAYSIPTDLTPYTATVSLETGDGSVEWEFDARDIEAISQNVDYEVGSLSAPESVPAGEDFTAELPVDNGGGGLTFYAVVEDTANAPTLVSEDLPASEETVVEIDATAPDTDEDAFEFTVDWDHGEDSTSVAIE
;
A
#
# COMPACT_ATOMS: atom_id res chain seq x y z
N MET A 1 -15.65 -6.36 -21.64
CA MET A 1 -14.33 -7.02 -21.57
C MET A 1 -13.31 -5.95 -21.88
N GLU A 2 -12.79 -5.34 -20.82
CA GLU A 2 -11.68 -4.41 -20.88
C GLU A 2 -10.56 -5.04 -20.07
N ARG A 3 -9.44 -5.31 -20.73
CA ARG A 3 -8.24 -5.84 -20.08
C ARG A 3 -7.50 -4.67 -19.46
N ARG A 4 -7.24 -4.76 -18.16
CA ARG A 4 -6.40 -3.80 -17.47
C ARG A 4 -4.97 -4.27 -17.59
N THR A 5 -4.19 -3.57 -18.41
CA THR A 5 -2.78 -3.91 -18.64
C THR A 5 -1.93 -2.72 -18.26
N PHE A 6 -1.05 -2.88 -17.27
CA PHE A 6 0.01 -1.90 -17.04
C PHE A 6 1.22 -2.25 -17.89
N PRO A 7 1.70 -1.34 -18.75
CA PRO A 7 2.86 -1.62 -19.58
C PRO A 7 4.10 -1.75 -18.69
N ALA A 8 4.71 -2.94 -18.66
CA ALA A 8 6.03 -3.12 -18.08
C ALA A 8 7.02 -2.18 -18.78
N SER A 9 7.56 -1.21 -18.07
CA SER A 9 8.63 -0.36 -18.58
C SER A 9 9.86 -1.24 -18.81
N VAL A 10 10.39 -1.21 -20.03
CA VAL A 10 11.55 -2.01 -20.41
C VAL A 10 12.75 -1.51 -19.62
N SER A 11 13.09 -2.16 -18.50
CA SER A 11 14.28 -1.83 -17.70
C SER A 11 15.51 -1.99 -18.60
N ALA A 12 16.15 -0.87 -18.92
CA ALA A 12 17.44 -0.87 -19.59
C ALA A 12 18.46 -1.48 -18.64
N ALA A 13 18.82 -2.75 -18.85
CA ALA A 13 19.92 -3.39 -18.16
C ALA A 13 21.22 -2.61 -18.45
N VAL A 14 21.64 -1.77 -17.51
CA VAL A 14 22.94 -1.11 -17.56
C VAL A 14 24.00 -2.13 -17.14
N PRO A 15 24.96 -2.50 -18.00
CA PRO A 15 26.05 -3.37 -17.57
C PRO A 15 26.99 -2.61 -16.63
N LEU A 16 27.08 -3.06 -15.38
CA LEU A 16 28.08 -2.63 -14.42
C LEU A 16 29.48 -2.96 -14.94
N ALA A 17 30.20 -1.96 -15.45
CA ALA A 17 31.62 -2.05 -15.70
C ALA A 17 32.40 -1.86 -14.39
N LEU A 18 32.86 -2.95 -13.78
CA LEU A 18 33.88 -2.91 -12.74
C LEU A 18 35.21 -2.44 -13.35
N ALA A 19 35.61 -1.20 -13.08
CA ALA A 19 36.98 -0.75 -13.21
C ALA A 19 37.65 -0.79 -11.84
N GLY A 20 38.57 -1.74 -11.66
CA GLY A 20 39.47 -1.77 -10.52
C GLY A 20 40.50 -0.65 -10.59
N CYS A 21 40.81 -0.05 -9.45
CA CYS A 21 42.08 0.61 -9.26
C CYS A 21 42.59 0.34 -7.84
N MET A 22 43.81 -0.17 -7.81
CA MET A 22 44.54 -0.76 -6.71
C MET A 22 45.73 0.17 -6.43
N GLY A 23 46.01 0.45 -5.15
CA GLY A 23 47.23 1.14 -4.69
C GLY A 23 46.89 2.08 -3.52
N GLY A 24 47.61 2.10 -2.41
CA GLY A 24 48.84 1.44 -1.99
C GLY A 24 49.27 2.12 -0.67
N GLN A 25 49.81 1.32 0.24
CA GLN A 25 50.36 1.65 1.57
C GLN A 25 51.13 2.97 1.71
N ASP A 26 50.99 3.63 2.87
CA ASP A 26 52.12 3.98 3.75
C ASP A 26 51.63 4.40 5.16
N GLU A 27 52.23 3.81 6.20
CA GLU A 27 52.22 4.16 7.64
C GLU A 27 53.71 4.31 8.08
N PRO A 28 54.08 4.72 9.32
CA PRO A 28 53.56 5.71 10.26
C PRO A 28 54.69 6.61 10.84
N SER A 29 54.42 7.54 11.78
CA SER A 29 55.44 8.07 12.72
C SER A 29 54.87 8.70 14.01
N ASN A 30 55.48 8.29 15.13
CA ASN A 30 55.34 8.61 16.58
C ASN A 30 55.16 10.10 16.97
N THR A 31 54.65 10.49 18.15
CA THR A 31 55.29 10.34 19.50
C THR A 31 54.40 10.86 20.67
N THR A 32 54.24 10.04 21.73
CA THR A 32 54.29 10.23 23.23
C THR A 32 53.84 11.59 23.85
N THR A 33 53.11 11.75 24.99
CA THR A 33 53.32 11.23 26.37
C THR A 33 52.22 11.70 27.37
N GLU A 34 52.00 10.92 28.45
CA GLU A 34 51.64 11.28 29.85
C GLU A 34 50.17 11.45 30.36
N GLN A 35 49.75 10.49 31.20
CA GLN A 35 48.85 10.60 32.39
C GLN A 35 49.73 10.84 33.65
N PRO A 36 49.25 11.24 34.87
CA PRO A 36 47.96 10.97 35.53
C PRO A 36 47.33 12.21 36.26
N GLU A 37 46.09 12.23 36.76
CA GLU A 37 45.66 11.84 38.12
C GLU A 37 44.14 12.11 38.32
N THR A 38 43.62 11.56 39.41
CA THR A 38 42.24 11.28 39.87
C THR A 38 41.40 12.42 40.48
N THR A 39 40.06 12.21 40.42
CA THR A 39 38.94 12.64 41.32
C THR A 39 38.17 13.92 40.99
N GLU A 40 36.89 13.79 40.60
CA GLU A 40 35.72 14.17 41.42
C GLU A 40 34.40 13.78 40.73
N ALA A 41 33.48 13.25 41.53
CA ALA A 41 32.12 12.93 41.12
C ALA A 41 31.34 14.23 40.89
N THR A 42 30.76 14.39 39.70
CA THR A 42 29.75 15.40 39.44
C THR A 42 28.52 14.68 38.91
N GLU A 43 27.43 14.74 39.67
CA GLU A 43 26.08 14.45 39.19
C GLU A 43 25.84 15.26 37.92
N THR A 44 25.85 14.59 36.78
CA THR A 44 25.42 15.19 35.52
C THR A 44 24.01 14.69 35.29
N THR A 45 23.06 15.62 35.44
CA THR A 45 21.68 15.50 35.00
C THR A 45 21.67 14.89 33.60
N GLU A 46 21.07 13.69 33.46
CA GLU A 46 20.67 13.14 32.16
C GLU A 46 19.70 14.14 31.53
N THR A 47 20.26 15.07 30.76
CA THR A 47 19.51 15.82 29.78
C THR A 47 19.42 14.84 28.62
N THR A 48 18.23 14.28 28.38
CA THR A 48 17.95 13.51 27.19
C THR A 48 18.24 14.41 26.00
N GLU A 49 19.45 14.30 25.45
CA GLU A 49 19.79 14.90 24.17
C GLU A 49 18.89 14.21 23.15
N SER A 50 17.94 14.95 22.56
CA SER A 50 17.31 14.54 21.31
C SER A 50 18.42 14.13 20.36
N PRO A 51 18.36 12.94 19.73
CA PRO A 51 19.37 12.59 18.75
C PRO A 51 19.31 13.64 17.63
N ASP A 52 20.43 14.31 17.37
CA ASP A 52 20.72 14.92 16.08
C ASP A 52 20.61 13.78 15.04
N GLN A 53 19.41 13.53 14.52
CA GLN A 53 19.19 12.56 13.45
C GLN A 53 19.70 13.18 12.14
N SER A 54 21.02 13.17 11.98
CA SER A 54 21.67 13.59 10.74
C SER A 54 21.66 12.46 9.73
N GLY A 55 20.68 12.49 8.82
CA GLY A 55 20.56 11.61 7.65
C GLY A 55 19.20 10.94 7.55
N PRO A 56 18.82 10.44 6.35
CA PRO A 56 17.61 9.66 6.17
C PRO A 56 17.66 8.39 7.03
N LEU A 57 16.52 8.05 7.62
CA LEU A 57 16.30 6.86 8.42
C LEU A 57 16.06 5.63 7.54
N SER A 58 16.34 4.45 8.08
CA SER A 58 15.92 3.19 7.46
C SER A 58 14.49 2.84 7.88
N LEU A 59 13.74 2.13 7.03
CA LEU A 59 12.43 1.59 7.43
C LEU A 59 12.54 0.80 8.74
N GLY A 60 11.62 1.09 9.66
CA GLY A 60 11.56 0.54 11.02
C GLY A 60 12.24 1.41 12.08
N ASP A 61 13.08 2.37 11.71
CA ASP A 61 13.66 3.31 12.66
C ASP A 61 12.59 4.28 13.18
N GLU A 62 12.49 4.40 14.50
CA GLU A 62 11.50 5.25 15.17
C GLU A 62 12.05 6.66 15.43
N VAL A 63 11.20 7.67 15.17
CA VAL A 63 11.43 9.05 15.59
C VAL A 63 10.57 9.38 16.81
N ASN A 64 11.17 10.03 17.80
CA ASN A 64 10.44 10.57 18.95
C ASN A 64 9.97 11.99 18.63
N LEU A 65 8.67 12.24 18.79
CA LEU A 65 8.04 13.54 18.59
C LEU A 65 7.77 14.21 19.94
N SER A 66 7.33 15.46 19.94
CA SER A 66 6.99 16.14 21.20
C SER A 66 5.90 15.41 21.98
N GLY A 67 6.06 15.39 23.30
CA GLY A 67 5.20 14.65 24.22
C GLY A 67 5.60 13.18 24.34
N ASP A 68 4.63 12.30 24.56
CA ASP A 68 4.82 10.84 24.61
C ASP A 68 4.57 10.19 23.24
N ARG A 69 4.85 10.92 22.14
CA ARG A 69 4.52 10.50 20.77
C ARG A 69 5.75 9.96 20.04
N ALA A 70 5.54 8.94 19.22
CA ALA A 70 6.57 8.39 18.34
C ALA A 70 5.96 7.93 17.01
N PHE A 71 6.80 7.82 15.98
CA PHE A 71 6.36 7.43 14.64
C PHE A 71 7.46 6.66 13.90
N ALA A 72 7.08 5.70 13.06
CA ALA A 72 7.99 4.99 12.16
C ALA A 72 7.26 4.57 10.88
N ALA A 73 7.94 4.67 9.74
CA ALA A 73 7.57 3.95 8.52
C ALA A 73 8.21 2.56 8.57
N LEU A 74 7.40 1.51 8.49
CA LEU A 74 7.82 0.13 8.76
C LEU A 74 8.15 -0.66 7.49
N GLU A 75 7.30 -0.52 6.48
CA GLU A 75 7.30 -1.35 5.29
C GLU A 75 6.58 -0.59 4.17
N ALA A 76 6.95 -0.87 2.93
CA ALA A 76 6.22 -0.38 1.78
C ALA A 76 5.98 -1.52 0.78
N GLY A 77 4.86 -1.42 0.07
CA GLY A 77 4.46 -2.37 -0.96
C GLY A 77 3.68 -1.67 -2.07
N ALA A 78 3.07 -2.46 -2.94
CA ALA A 78 2.14 -1.96 -3.94
C ALA A 78 0.89 -2.83 -4.02
N SER A 79 -0.21 -2.22 -4.45
CA SER A 79 -1.49 -2.89 -4.64
C SER A 79 -2.21 -2.35 -5.87
N ALA A 80 -2.95 -3.24 -6.55
CA ALA A 80 -3.88 -2.88 -7.62
C ALA A 80 -5.20 -2.31 -7.08
N PHE A 81 -5.57 -2.73 -5.87
CA PHE A 81 -6.84 -2.40 -5.23
C PHE A 81 -6.57 -1.81 -3.86
N VAL A 82 -7.34 -0.80 -3.49
CA VAL A 82 -7.44 -0.36 -2.10
C VAL A 82 -8.90 -0.37 -1.70
N VAL A 83 -9.22 -1.12 -0.65
CA VAL A 83 -10.57 -1.09 -0.07
C VAL A 83 -10.58 -0.18 1.14
N THR A 84 -11.43 0.84 1.13
CA THR A 84 -11.58 1.82 2.22
C THR A 84 -13.01 1.83 2.75
N ARG A 85 -13.24 2.35 3.96
CA ARG A 85 -14.60 2.55 4.45
C ARG A 85 -15.17 3.87 3.91
N GLY A 86 -16.21 3.80 3.10
CA GLY A 86 -16.99 4.94 2.63
C GLY A 86 -18.09 5.38 3.61
N ARG A 87 -18.83 6.45 3.25
CA ARG A 87 -20.05 6.87 3.97
C ARG A 87 -21.21 5.93 3.64
N GLY A 88 -21.27 4.80 4.32
CA GLY A 88 -22.32 3.79 4.16
C GLY A 88 -21.72 2.40 4.16
N ASP A 89 -20.78 2.17 3.23
CA ASP A 89 -20.29 0.84 2.86
C ASP A 89 -18.80 0.89 2.44
N ASP A 90 -18.23 -0.27 2.11
CA ASP A 90 -16.85 -0.38 1.63
C ASP A 90 -16.72 0.20 0.21
N ARG A 91 -15.62 0.90 -0.06
CA ARG A 91 -15.28 1.49 -1.36
C ARG A 91 -14.01 0.86 -1.89
N ILE A 92 -14.07 0.34 -3.10
CA ILE A 92 -12.90 -0.16 -3.82
C ILE A 92 -12.35 0.99 -4.66
N HIS A 93 -11.04 1.19 -4.57
CA HIS A 93 -10.30 2.10 -5.42
C HIS A 93 -9.39 1.26 -6.31
N ALA A 94 -9.64 1.28 -7.61
CA ALA A 94 -8.89 0.51 -8.59
C ALA A 94 -8.89 1.22 -9.94
N VAL A 95 -8.38 2.44 -10.03
CA VAL A 95 -8.45 3.22 -11.27
C VAL A 95 -7.52 2.64 -12.34
N ALA A 96 -7.99 2.45 -13.57
CA ALA A 96 -7.19 1.86 -14.66
C ALA A 96 -5.93 2.68 -15.05
N GLU A 97 -5.89 3.98 -14.75
CA GLU A 97 -4.75 4.86 -15.02
C GLU A 97 -3.82 5.03 -13.81
N GLU A 98 -4.22 4.51 -12.64
CA GLU A 98 -3.49 4.64 -11.38
C GLU A 98 -3.19 3.29 -10.72
N ARG A 99 -2.34 3.32 -9.70
CA ARG A 99 -2.00 2.17 -8.86
C ARG A 99 -1.60 2.68 -7.49
N TYR A 100 -1.54 1.80 -6.49
CA TYR A 100 -1.31 2.24 -5.13
C TYR A 100 0.03 1.77 -4.59
N VAL A 101 0.80 2.70 -4.02
CA VAL A 101 1.93 2.36 -3.13
C VAL A 101 1.40 2.35 -1.72
N THR A 102 1.53 1.23 -1.04
CA THR A 102 1.12 1.09 0.36
C THR A 102 2.32 1.33 1.26
N VAL A 103 2.14 2.10 2.33
CA VAL A 103 3.16 2.31 3.37
C VAL A 103 2.54 1.96 4.70
N LYS A 104 3.22 1.09 5.44
CA LYS A 104 2.84 0.70 6.79
C LYS A 104 3.54 1.58 7.80
N PHE A 105 2.79 2.04 8.79
CA PHE A 105 3.23 2.94 9.84
C PHE A 105 3.02 2.35 11.24
N ALA A 106 3.85 2.80 12.18
CA ALA A 106 3.69 2.51 13.61
C ALA A 106 3.61 3.83 14.42
N PRO A 107 2.42 4.42 14.54
CA PRO A 107 2.21 5.58 15.39
C PRO A 107 2.08 5.15 16.87
N SER A 108 2.76 5.86 17.77
CA SER A 108 2.63 5.72 19.22
C SER A 108 2.23 7.06 19.83
N GLY A 109 1.30 7.05 20.78
CA GLY A 109 0.80 8.28 21.43
C GLY A 109 -0.01 9.20 20.50
N ILE A 110 -0.29 8.80 19.26
CA ILE A 110 -1.08 9.54 18.27
C ILE A 110 -2.45 8.88 18.17
N SER A 111 -3.50 9.58 18.62
CA SER A 111 -4.86 9.05 18.67
C SER A 111 -5.61 9.10 17.34
N ASP A 112 -5.28 10.07 16.49
CA ASP A 112 -5.88 10.29 15.18
C ASP A 112 -4.79 10.16 14.12
N TYR A 113 -4.36 8.92 13.91
CA TYR A 113 -3.22 8.60 13.05
C TYR A 113 -3.52 8.82 11.56
N GLU A 114 -4.79 8.72 11.13
CA GLU A 114 -5.22 8.97 9.76
C GLU A 114 -5.01 10.45 9.44
N THR A 115 -5.64 11.35 10.21
CA THR A 115 -5.47 12.80 10.06
C THR A 115 -3.99 13.18 10.20
N PHE A 116 -3.26 12.56 11.14
CA PHE A 116 -1.84 12.84 11.30
C PHE A 116 -1.03 12.52 10.04
N VAL A 117 -1.28 11.39 9.38
CA VAL A 117 -0.59 11.03 8.14
C VAL A 117 -1.03 11.90 6.97
N GLU A 118 -2.33 12.18 6.81
CA GLU A 118 -2.83 13.10 5.78
C GLU A 118 -2.16 14.48 5.87
N GLU A 119 -1.96 15.00 7.08
CA GLU A 119 -1.47 16.36 7.27
C GLU A 119 0.07 16.47 7.26
N ASN A 120 0.79 15.40 7.58
CA ASN A 120 2.23 15.49 7.90
C ASN A 120 3.11 14.54 7.07
N VAL A 121 2.54 13.59 6.32
CA VAL A 121 3.34 12.57 5.62
C VAL A 121 3.19 12.67 4.10
N THR A 122 4.33 12.79 3.42
CA THR A 122 4.43 12.79 1.97
C THR A 122 5.24 11.58 1.51
N LEU A 123 4.72 10.86 0.50
CA LEU A 123 5.50 9.87 -0.24
C LEU A 123 6.15 10.57 -1.44
N ALA A 124 7.47 10.50 -1.56
CA ALA A 124 8.20 10.94 -2.73
C ALA A 124 8.75 9.73 -3.49
N LEU A 125 8.48 9.67 -4.79
CA LEU A 125 9.06 8.68 -5.69
C LEU A 125 10.09 9.37 -6.58
N ASN A 126 11.19 8.67 -6.86
CA ASN A 126 12.25 9.12 -7.76
C ASN A 126 12.94 10.43 -7.35
N GLY A 127 12.64 10.96 -6.15
CA GLY A 127 13.12 12.24 -5.65
C GLY A 127 12.49 13.47 -6.32
N GLU A 128 11.43 13.27 -7.10
CA GLU A 128 10.84 14.32 -7.94
C GLU A 128 9.31 14.39 -7.83
N GLU A 129 8.63 13.24 -7.72
CA GLU A 129 7.16 13.16 -7.70
C GLU A 129 6.66 12.94 -6.26
N GLU A 130 5.80 13.83 -5.77
CA GLU A 130 5.30 13.85 -4.40
C GLU A 130 3.79 13.52 -4.34
N PHE A 131 3.41 12.72 -3.35
CA PHE A 131 2.05 12.25 -3.11
C PHE A 131 1.68 12.49 -1.65
N GLY A 132 0.70 13.37 -1.40
CA GLY A 132 0.29 13.81 -0.06
C GLY A 132 -1.17 13.51 0.30
N ASP A 133 -1.94 12.86 -0.58
CA ASP A 133 -3.35 12.54 -0.37
C ASP A 133 -3.54 11.01 -0.26
N PRO A 134 -3.15 10.39 0.87
CA PRO A 134 -3.33 8.96 1.05
C PRO A 134 -4.80 8.59 1.22
N VAL A 135 -5.14 7.37 0.83
CA VAL A 135 -6.37 6.70 1.24
C VAL A 135 -6.03 5.61 2.26
N PHE A 136 -6.96 5.28 3.16
CA PHE A 136 -6.71 4.37 4.29
C PHE A 136 -7.40 3.02 4.11
N PRO A 137 -6.63 1.94 3.84
CA PRO A 137 -7.19 0.61 3.67
C PRO A 137 -7.87 0.05 4.92
N ILE A 138 -8.92 -0.74 4.73
CA ILE A 138 -9.58 -1.50 5.79
C ILE A 138 -8.65 -2.59 6.33
N GLY A 139 -8.79 -2.90 7.62
CA GLY A 139 -8.00 -3.94 8.30
C GLY A 139 -6.81 -3.40 9.08
N GLY A 140 -6.69 -2.06 9.12
CA GLY A 140 -5.51 -1.40 9.62
C GLY A 140 -5.47 -1.09 11.13
N GLY A 141 -5.88 -2.04 11.98
CA GLY A 141 -5.94 -1.82 13.44
C GLY A 141 -4.60 -1.33 14.05
N PRO A 142 -4.50 -1.09 15.37
CA PRO A 142 -3.31 -0.47 15.99
C PRO A 142 -1.97 -1.22 15.76
N ASN A 143 -1.98 -2.41 15.16
CA ASN A 143 -0.80 -3.20 14.78
C ASN A 143 -0.51 -3.19 13.25
N ARG A 144 -1.31 -2.48 12.45
CA ARG A 144 -1.24 -2.44 10.99
C ARG A 144 -1.82 -1.13 10.47
N PHE A 145 -1.28 0.03 10.82
CA PHE A 145 -1.77 1.26 10.19
C PHE A 145 -1.13 1.39 8.80
N ASP A 146 -1.91 1.19 7.74
CA ASP A 146 -1.45 1.27 6.36
C ASP A 146 -2.05 2.54 5.72
N ALA A 147 -1.26 3.25 4.91
CA ALA A 147 -1.72 4.31 4.03
C ALA A 147 -1.41 3.92 2.59
N ALA A 148 -2.28 4.26 1.65
CA ALA A 148 -2.08 3.96 0.25
C ALA A 148 -2.10 5.24 -0.57
N TYR A 149 -1.04 5.44 -1.36
CA TYR A 149 -0.84 6.62 -2.20
C TYR A 149 -1.12 6.23 -3.64
N SER A 150 -2.09 6.91 -4.27
CA SER A 150 -2.35 6.72 -5.69
C SER A 150 -1.22 7.31 -6.50
N ILE A 151 -0.66 6.54 -7.42
CA ILE A 151 0.42 6.95 -8.30
C ILE A 151 0.07 6.63 -9.76
N PRO A 152 0.55 7.42 -10.73
CA PRO A 152 0.38 7.11 -12.14
C PRO A 152 1.03 5.79 -12.53
N THR A 153 0.45 5.13 -13.52
CA THR A 153 0.91 3.82 -14.02
C THR A 153 2.10 3.91 -14.96
N ASP A 154 2.33 5.07 -15.57
CA ASP A 154 3.50 5.38 -16.39
C ASP A 154 4.73 5.79 -15.57
N LEU A 155 4.54 6.14 -14.29
CA LEU A 155 5.63 6.34 -13.36
C LEU A 155 6.32 5.00 -13.08
N THR A 156 7.65 4.93 -13.09
CA THR A 156 8.39 3.72 -12.66
C THR A 156 9.25 4.07 -11.45
N PRO A 157 8.97 3.51 -10.27
CA PRO A 157 9.66 3.91 -9.05
C PRO A 157 11.01 3.19 -8.95
N TYR A 158 12.09 3.94 -8.80
CA TYR A 158 13.46 3.43 -8.60
C TYR A 158 14.10 3.89 -7.29
N THR A 159 13.57 4.96 -6.69
CA THR A 159 13.84 5.36 -5.29
C THR A 159 12.55 5.82 -4.64
N ALA A 160 12.42 5.63 -3.32
CA ALA A 160 11.27 6.10 -2.57
C ALA A 160 11.70 6.65 -1.22
N THR A 161 11.06 7.74 -0.84
CA THR A 161 11.26 8.42 0.44
C THR A 161 9.91 8.69 1.05
N VAL A 162 9.75 8.39 2.34
CA VAL A 162 8.62 8.86 3.13
C VAL A 162 9.10 10.00 4.01
N SER A 163 8.54 11.19 3.84
CA SER A 163 8.90 12.37 4.61
C SER A 163 7.79 12.67 5.61
N LEU A 164 8.17 12.88 6.88
CA LEU A 164 7.30 13.36 7.95
C LEU A 164 7.73 14.77 8.32
N GLU A 165 6.83 15.73 8.12
CA GLU A 165 7.03 17.13 8.46
C GLU A 165 6.09 17.53 9.58
N THR A 166 6.65 17.90 10.74
CA THR A 166 5.87 18.32 11.90
C THR A 166 6.43 19.62 12.48
N GLY A 167 5.71 20.18 13.46
CA GLY A 167 6.25 21.28 14.27
C GLY A 167 7.53 20.94 15.05
N ASP A 168 7.87 19.65 15.20
CA ASP A 168 9.07 19.16 15.88
C ASP A 168 10.29 19.07 14.93
N GLY A 169 10.06 19.15 13.62
CA GLY A 169 11.08 19.02 12.58
C GLY A 169 10.64 18.14 11.42
N SER A 170 11.56 17.91 10.49
CA SER A 170 11.39 17.04 9.33
C SER A 170 12.27 15.80 9.46
N VAL A 171 11.72 14.64 9.18
CA VAL A 171 12.45 13.37 9.10
C VAL A 171 12.06 12.62 7.84
N GLU A 172 12.98 11.83 7.31
CA GLU A 172 12.78 11.07 6.08
C GLU A 172 13.18 9.62 6.28
N TRP A 173 12.38 8.69 5.77
CA TRP A 173 12.74 7.28 5.63
C TRP A 173 12.99 6.96 4.18
N GLU A 174 14.17 6.43 3.87
CA GLU A 174 14.52 5.98 2.52
C GLU A 174 14.36 4.47 2.38
N PHE A 175 13.88 4.04 1.21
CA PHE A 175 13.83 2.63 0.85
C PHE A 175 14.01 2.39 -0.64
N ASP A 176 14.48 1.18 -0.99
CA ASP A 176 14.69 0.79 -2.38
C ASP A 176 13.34 0.58 -3.06
N ALA A 177 13.00 1.47 -3.99
CA ALA A 177 11.73 1.37 -4.68
C ALA A 177 11.72 0.26 -5.73
N ARG A 178 12.83 -0.45 -5.99
CA ARG A 178 12.81 -1.67 -6.81
C ARG A 178 11.96 -2.77 -6.22
N ASP A 179 11.84 -2.82 -4.90
CA ASP A 179 10.93 -3.73 -4.22
C ASP A 179 9.47 -3.35 -4.52
N ILE A 180 9.17 -2.05 -4.59
CA ILE A 180 7.88 -1.54 -5.07
C ILE A 180 7.72 -1.80 -6.58
N GLU A 181 8.76 -1.57 -7.39
CA GLU A 181 8.77 -1.70 -8.84
C GLU A 181 8.33 -3.11 -9.26
N ALA A 182 8.94 -4.13 -8.66
CA ALA A 182 8.62 -5.53 -8.93
C ALA A 182 7.18 -5.89 -8.55
N ILE A 183 6.61 -5.28 -7.51
CA ILE A 183 5.23 -5.54 -7.07
C ILE A 183 4.24 -4.74 -7.92
N SER A 184 4.60 -3.51 -8.32
CA SER A 184 3.72 -2.54 -8.99
C SER A 184 3.67 -2.64 -10.52
N GLN A 185 4.59 -3.36 -11.16
CA GLN A 185 4.61 -3.56 -12.62
C GLN A 185 3.87 -4.82 -13.10
N ASN A 186 3.45 -5.68 -12.18
CA ASN A 186 2.95 -7.02 -12.50
C ASN A 186 1.42 -7.12 -12.43
N VAL A 187 0.67 -6.03 -12.57
CA VAL A 187 -0.79 -6.13 -12.56
C VAL A 187 -1.31 -6.13 -14.00
N ASP A 188 -1.88 -7.26 -14.43
CA ASP A 188 -2.54 -7.42 -15.72
C ASP A 188 -3.68 -8.40 -15.51
N TYR A 189 -4.92 -7.91 -15.44
CA TYR A 189 -6.08 -8.79 -15.25
C TYR A 189 -7.27 -8.39 -16.12
N GLU A 190 -8.11 -9.37 -16.41
CA GLU A 190 -9.32 -9.23 -17.20
C GLU A 190 -10.48 -9.91 -16.49
N VAL A 191 -11.57 -9.17 -16.28
CA VAL A 191 -12.81 -9.71 -15.71
C VAL A 191 -13.72 -10.14 -16.87
N GLY A 192 -14.11 -11.42 -16.85
CA GLY A 192 -15.02 -11.99 -17.84
C GLY A 192 -16.50 -11.71 -17.52
N SER A 193 -17.38 -12.43 -18.19
CA SER A 193 -18.82 -12.26 -18.01
C SER A 193 -19.31 -12.96 -16.74
N LEU A 194 -20.05 -12.25 -15.92
CA LEU A 194 -20.73 -12.81 -14.76
C LEU A 194 -21.79 -13.83 -15.19
N SER A 195 -21.77 -14.98 -14.52
CA SER A 195 -22.73 -16.06 -14.70
C SER A 195 -23.47 -16.29 -13.39
N ALA A 196 -24.80 -16.26 -13.42
CA ALA A 196 -25.66 -16.55 -12.27
C ALA A 196 -26.81 -17.47 -12.71
N PRO A 197 -27.51 -18.13 -11.78
CA PRO A 197 -28.71 -18.88 -12.10
C PRO A 197 -29.76 -17.99 -12.79
N GLU A 198 -30.49 -18.53 -13.77
CA GLU A 198 -31.55 -17.78 -14.46
C GLU A 198 -32.71 -17.42 -13.52
N SER A 199 -32.94 -18.22 -12.47
CA SER A 199 -33.98 -17.96 -11.48
C SER A 199 -33.63 -18.45 -10.08
N VAL A 200 -34.00 -17.65 -9.08
CA VAL A 200 -33.78 -17.93 -7.65
C VAL A 200 -35.01 -17.50 -6.85
N PRO A 201 -35.59 -18.36 -5.99
CA PRO A 201 -36.71 -17.94 -5.15
C PRO A 201 -36.32 -16.79 -4.20
N ALA A 202 -37.25 -15.87 -3.96
CA ALA A 202 -37.05 -14.75 -3.03
C ALA A 202 -36.56 -15.23 -1.66
N GLY A 203 -35.49 -14.60 -1.16
CA GLY A 203 -34.86 -14.92 0.12
C GLY A 203 -34.01 -16.20 0.15
N GLU A 204 -33.86 -16.93 -0.96
CA GLU A 204 -32.97 -18.08 -1.04
C GLU A 204 -31.54 -17.69 -1.44
N ASP A 205 -30.58 -18.52 -1.01
CA ASP A 205 -29.17 -18.36 -1.34
C ASP A 205 -28.86 -18.87 -2.76
N PHE A 206 -27.91 -18.22 -3.42
CA PHE A 206 -27.39 -18.63 -4.72
C PHE A 206 -25.89 -18.32 -4.83
N THR A 207 -25.23 -18.97 -5.78
CA THR A 207 -23.82 -18.74 -6.10
C THR A 207 -23.73 -18.26 -7.54
N ALA A 208 -22.99 -17.19 -7.77
CA ALA A 208 -22.61 -16.69 -9.08
C ALA A 208 -21.11 -16.93 -9.33
N GLU A 209 -20.72 -16.98 -10.59
CA GLU A 209 -19.36 -17.24 -11.03
C GLU A 209 -18.85 -16.04 -11.83
N LEU A 210 -17.71 -15.49 -11.43
CA LEU A 210 -17.03 -14.40 -12.12
C LEU A 210 -15.62 -14.86 -12.52
N PRO A 211 -15.37 -15.22 -13.79
CA PRO A 211 -14.03 -15.57 -14.24
C PRO A 211 -13.14 -14.33 -14.29
N VAL A 212 -11.93 -14.44 -13.73
CA VAL A 212 -10.90 -13.39 -13.77
C VAL A 212 -9.59 -14.01 -14.28
N ASP A 213 -9.12 -13.54 -15.44
CA ASP A 213 -7.82 -13.90 -16.04
C ASP A 213 -6.73 -12.97 -15.50
N ASN A 214 -5.86 -13.46 -14.62
CA ASN A 214 -4.72 -12.69 -14.13
C ASN A 214 -3.47 -13.00 -14.96
N GLY A 215 -3.21 -12.22 -16.01
CA GLY A 215 -1.98 -12.27 -16.81
C GLY A 215 -0.73 -11.75 -16.10
N GLY A 216 -0.89 -11.11 -14.93
CA GLY A 216 0.16 -10.52 -14.12
C GLY A 216 0.80 -11.46 -13.09
N GLY A 217 1.38 -10.85 -12.06
CA GLY A 217 1.80 -11.46 -10.80
C GLY A 217 0.60 -11.69 -9.87
N GLY A 218 0.81 -12.46 -8.80
CA GLY A 218 -0.27 -12.78 -7.86
C GLY A 218 -0.80 -11.52 -7.17
N LEU A 219 -2.12 -11.41 -7.02
CA LEU A 219 -2.79 -10.27 -6.41
C LEU A 219 -4.04 -10.72 -5.64
N THR A 220 -4.51 -9.90 -4.70
CA THR A 220 -5.84 -10.08 -4.10
C THR A 220 -6.84 -9.20 -4.86
N PHE A 221 -7.81 -9.83 -5.51
CA PHE A 221 -8.92 -9.16 -6.20
C PHE A 221 -10.01 -8.82 -5.19
N TYR A 222 -10.63 -7.66 -5.37
CA TYR A 222 -11.75 -7.22 -4.54
C TYR A 222 -12.93 -6.81 -5.42
N ALA A 223 -14.14 -7.13 -4.97
CA ALA A 223 -15.39 -6.65 -5.57
C ALA A 223 -16.45 -6.39 -4.48
N VAL A 224 -17.39 -5.49 -4.75
CA VAL A 224 -18.58 -5.24 -3.95
C VAL A 224 -19.78 -5.82 -4.68
N VAL A 225 -20.56 -6.61 -3.96
CA VAL A 225 -21.85 -7.13 -4.42
C VAL A 225 -22.94 -6.15 -3.99
N GLU A 226 -23.78 -5.73 -4.93
CA GLU A 226 -24.92 -4.83 -4.70
C GLU A 226 -26.25 -5.55 -4.97
N ASP A 227 -27.37 -4.89 -4.66
CA ASP A 227 -28.74 -5.30 -5.06
C ASP A 227 -29.23 -6.69 -4.58
N THR A 228 -28.62 -7.23 -3.53
CA THR A 228 -29.02 -8.49 -2.88
C THR A 228 -29.49 -8.27 -1.45
N ALA A 229 -30.10 -9.28 -0.81
CA ALA A 229 -30.63 -9.13 0.56
C ALA A 229 -29.54 -8.80 1.60
N ASN A 230 -28.31 -9.27 1.37
CA ASN A 230 -27.14 -9.03 2.23
C ASN A 230 -26.24 -7.91 1.70
N ALA A 231 -26.64 -7.25 0.61
CA ALA A 231 -25.85 -6.17 0.04
C ALA A 231 -25.82 -4.91 0.92
N PRO A 232 -24.74 -4.12 0.82
CA PRO A 232 -23.54 -4.45 0.07
C PRO A 232 -22.62 -5.40 0.84
N THR A 233 -21.94 -6.29 0.11
CA THR A 233 -21.00 -7.26 0.67
C THR A 233 -19.67 -7.22 -0.08
N LEU A 234 -18.56 -7.19 0.67
CA LEU A 234 -17.21 -7.27 0.11
C LEU A 234 -16.84 -8.72 -0.21
N VAL A 235 -16.40 -8.95 -1.43
CA VAL A 235 -15.78 -10.18 -1.92
C VAL A 235 -14.28 -9.94 -2.08
N SER A 236 -13.48 -10.92 -1.70
CA SER A 236 -12.04 -10.91 -1.93
C SER A 236 -11.52 -12.29 -2.28
N GLU A 237 -10.68 -12.39 -3.31
CA GLU A 237 -10.08 -13.66 -3.75
C GLU A 237 -8.60 -13.46 -4.10
N ASP A 238 -7.74 -14.39 -3.68
CA ASP A 238 -6.33 -14.38 -4.06
C ASP A 238 -6.15 -15.01 -5.44
N LEU A 239 -5.82 -14.18 -6.44
CA LEU A 239 -5.59 -14.60 -7.82
C LEU A 239 -4.12 -15.00 -8.01
N PRO A 240 -3.81 -16.25 -8.37
CA PRO A 240 -2.46 -16.66 -8.72
C PRO A 240 -1.94 -15.91 -9.95
N ALA A 241 -0.60 -15.84 -10.08
CA ALA A 241 0.05 -15.21 -11.23
C ALA A 241 -0.18 -16.01 -12.52
N SER A 242 -0.46 -15.32 -13.62
CA SER A 242 -0.58 -15.89 -14.97
C SER A 242 -1.61 -17.02 -15.08
N GLU A 243 -2.73 -16.91 -14.35
CA GLU A 243 -3.77 -17.93 -14.24
C GLU A 243 -5.18 -17.32 -14.26
N GLU A 244 -6.12 -18.04 -14.89
CA GLU A 244 -7.55 -17.75 -14.81
C GLU A 244 -8.14 -18.41 -13.57
N THR A 245 -8.82 -17.62 -12.74
CA THR A 245 -9.53 -18.08 -11.54
C THR A 245 -11.01 -17.74 -11.66
N VAL A 246 -11.87 -18.67 -11.29
CA VAL A 246 -13.30 -18.41 -11.16
C VAL A 246 -13.57 -17.96 -9.73
N VAL A 247 -13.94 -16.69 -9.56
CA VAL A 247 -14.37 -16.15 -8.27
C VAL A 247 -15.81 -16.58 -8.04
N GLU A 248 -16.03 -17.44 -7.03
CA GLU A 248 -17.36 -17.85 -6.59
C GLU A 248 -17.94 -16.78 -5.63
N ILE A 249 -19.14 -16.29 -5.94
CA ILE A 249 -19.79 -15.22 -5.20
C ILE A 249 -21.11 -15.75 -4.63
N ASP A 250 -21.14 -15.95 -3.32
CA ASP A 250 -22.34 -16.35 -2.59
C ASP A 250 -23.18 -15.12 -2.21
N ALA A 251 -24.48 -15.17 -2.53
CA ALA A 251 -25.43 -14.10 -2.25
C ALA A 251 -26.82 -14.65 -1.91
N THR A 252 -27.69 -13.77 -1.39
CA THR A 252 -29.08 -14.10 -1.06
C THR A 252 -30.03 -13.23 -1.86
N ALA A 253 -30.97 -13.83 -2.59
CA ALA A 253 -31.95 -13.09 -3.38
C ALA A 253 -32.78 -12.15 -2.50
N PRO A 254 -33.12 -10.92 -2.96
CA PRO A 254 -33.93 -9.99 -2.20
C PRO A 254 -35.32 -10.57 -1.89
N ASP A 255 -35.84 -10.26 -0.70
CA ASP A 255 -37.22 -10.60 -0.30
C ASP A 255 -38.18 -9.55 -0.89
N THR A 256 -38.41 -9.62 -2.19
CA THR A 256 -39.23 -8.68 -2.98
C THR A 256 -40.38 -9.41 -3.71
N ASP A 257 -41.47 -8.70 -3.96
CA ASP A 257 -42.60 -9.16 -4.77
C ASP A 257 -42.37 -8.95 -6.28
N GLU A 258 -41.18 -8.49 -6.67
CA GLU A 258 -40.80 -8.28 -8.08
C GLU A 258 -40.49 -9.61 -8.78
N ASP A 259 -40.83 -9.69 -10.07
CA ASP A 259 -40.63 -10.89 -10.90
C ASP A 259 -39.16 -11.10 -11.33
N ALA A 260 -38.27 -10.16 -11.00
CA ALA A 260 -36.83 -10.23 -11.26
C ALA A 260 -36.08 -9.21 -10.41
N PHE A 261 -34.81 -9.48 -10.13
CA PHE A 261 -33.87 -8.52 -9.53
C PHE A 261 -32.57 -8.44 -10.34
N GLU A 262 -31.86 -7.33 -10.21
CA GLU A 262 -30.53 -7.15 -10.78
C GLU A 262 -29.48 -7.62 -9.77
N PHE A 263 -28.53 -8.43 -10.21
CA PHE A 263 -27.38 -8.84 -9.42
C PHE A 263 -26.14 -8.16 -9.99
N THR A 264 -25.59 -7.20 -9.24
CA THR A 264 -24.48 -6.34 -9.65
C THR A 264 -23.22 -6.68 -8.86
N VAL A 265 -22.10 -6.79 -9.58
CA VAL A 265 -20.76 -6.93 -9.02
C VAL A 265 -19.89 -5.78 -9.53
N ASP A 266 -19.37 -4.98 -8.61
CA ASP A 266 -18.56 -3.78 -8.87
C ASP A 266 -17.14 -3.96 -8.33
N TRP A 267 -16.10 -3.76 -9.14
CA TRP A 267 -14.70 -3.85 -8.71
C TRP A 267 -13.91 -2.56 -8.95
N ASP A 268 -14.59 -1.46 -9.32
CA ASP A 268 -13.96 -0.15 -9.47
C ASP A 268 -14.94 1.03 -9.26
N HIS A 269 -15.81 0.92 -8.25
CA HIS A 269 -16.68 1.99 -7.80
C HIS A 269 -17.48 2.65 -8.95
N GLY A 270 -18.06 1.80 -9.81
CA GLY A 270 -19.00 2.16 -10.87
C GLY A 270 -18.38 2.48 -12.24
N GLU A 271 -17.06 2.50 -12.39
CA GLU A 271 -16.42 2.58 -13.72
C GLU A 271 -16.34 1.21 -14.39
N ASP A 272 -16.07 0.16 -13.60
CA ASP A 272 -16.11 -1.22 -14.04
C ASP A 272 -17.01 -2.07 -13.13
N SER A 273 -18.15 -2.48 -13.70
CA SER A 273 -19.08 -3.40 -13.07
C SER A 273 -19.70 -4.33 -14.11
N THR A 274 -20.32 -5.41 -13.62
CA THR A 274 -21.17 -6.27 -14.44
C THR A 274 -22.43 -6.63 -13.68
N SER A 275 -23.54 -6.70 -14.41
CA SER A 275 -24.84 -7.03 -13.84
C SER A 275 -25.54 -8.09 -14.66
N VAL A 276 -26.33 -8.93 -14.00
CA VAL A 276 -27.20 -9.93 -14.62
C VAL A 276 -28.58 -9.87 -13.96
N ALA A 277 -29.63 -9.99 -14.77
CA ALA A 277 -31.00 -10.10 -14.26
C ALA A 277 -31.31 -11.56 -13.90
N ILE A 278 -31.91 -11.77 -12.72
CA ILE A 278 -32.32 -13.08 -12.20
C ILE A 278 -33.83 -13.04 -11.94
N GLU A 279 -34.55 -14.06 -12.41
CA GLU A 279 -36.02 -14.22 -12.23
C GLU A 279 -36.42 -14.86 -10.88
#